data_AF-A0AAW9EBW0-F1
#
_entry.id   AF-A0AAW9EBW0-F1
#
_cell.length_a   1.000
_cell.length_b   1.000
_cell.length_c   1.000
_cell.angle_alpha   90.00
_cell.angle_beta   90.00
_cell.angle_gamma   90.00
#
_symmetry.space_group_name_H-M   'P 1'
#
loop_
_entity.id
_entity.type
_entity.pdbx_description
1 polymer ?
#
loop_
_entity_poly.entity_id
_entity_poly.type
_entity_poly.pdbx_seq_one_letter_code
_entity_poly.pdbx_strand_id
1 'polypeptide(L)'
;LNSVVFFASATLILAFSFFTILMTDTANAWIIKTLGWVSKTFGWYYLLAATLYIVFVIFVATSRFGNIKLGPEQSKPEFSVLSWSAML
;
A
#
# COMPACT_ATOMS: atom_id res chain seq x y z
N LEU A 1 -12.89 -15.07 -11.97
CA LEU A 1 -12.45 -13.74 -12.45
C LEU A 1 -13.60 -12.77 -12.25
N ASN A 2 -13.43 -11.69 -11.49
CA ASN A 2 -14.45 -10.64 -11.47
C ASN A 2 -14.27 -9.81 -12.75
N SER A 3 -15.09 -10.08 -13.76
CA SER A 3 -14.93 -9.50 -15.09
C SER A 3 -14.98 -7.98 -15.07
N VAL A 4 -15.85 -7.37 -14.25
CA VAL A 4 -15.99 -5.92 -14.18
C VAL A 4 -14.71 -5.28 -13.64
N VAL A 5 -14.17 -5.79 -12.53
CA VAL A 5 -12.94 -5.25 -11.93
C VAL A 5 -11.75 -5.48 -12.84
N PHE A 6 -11.64 -6.68 -13.42
CA PHE A 6 -10.51 -7.04 -14.27
C PHE A 6 -10.44 -6.17 -15.53
N PHE A 7 -11.53 -6.07 -16.28
CA PHE A 7 -11.52 -5.28 -17.53
C PHE A 7 -11.43 -3.78 -17.25
N ALA A 8 -12.09 -3.26 -16.21
CA ALA A 8 -11.98 -1.84 -15.87
C ALA A 8 -10.53 -1.44 -15.51
N SER A 9 -9.87 -2.20 -14.64
CA SER A 9 -8.47 -1.92 -14.27
C SER A 9 -7.53 -2.10 -15.45
N ALA A 10 -7.70 -3.17 -16.25
CA ALA A 10 -6.84 -3.42 -17.41
C ALA A 10 -6.95 -2.31 -18.47
N THR A 11 -8.17 -1.89 -18.81
CA THR A 11 -8.38 -0.81 -19.79
C THR A 11 -7.79 0.52 -19.29
N LEU A 12 -7.96 0.85 -18.01
CA LEU A 12 -7.41 2.08 -17.44
C LEU A 12 -5.87 2.07 -17.48
N ILE A 13 -5.24 0.96 -17.06
CA ILE A 13 -3.79 0.81 -17.07
C ILE A 13 -3.24 0.92 -18.49
N LEU A 14 -3.85 0.21 -19.46
CA LEU A 14 -3.41 0.26 -20.85
C LEU A 14 -3.58 1.66 -21.45
N ALA A 15 -4.72 2.31 -21.24
CA ALA A 15 -4.96 3.65 -21.75
C ALA A 15 -3.95 4.66 -21.19
N PHE A 16 -3.68 4.61 -19.89
CA PHE A 16 -2.67 5.46 -19.25
C PHE A 16 -1.27 5.17 -19.80
N SER A 17 -0.90 3.89 -19.95
CA SER A 17 0.39 3.49 -20.52
C SER A 17 0.56 4.01 -21.95
N PHE A 18 -0.44 3.82 -22.83
CA PHE A 18 -0.40 4.32 -24.19
C PHE A 18 -0.26 5.85 -24.24
N PHE A 19 -0.99 6.58 -23.39
CA PHE A 19 -0.86 8.03 -23.28
C PHE A 19 0.57 8.45 -22.89
N THR A 20 1.17 7.81 -21.89
CA THR A 20 2.54 8.14 -21.44
C THR A 20 3.61 7.86 -22.49
N ILE A 21 3.43 6.82 -23.33
CA ILE A 21 4.39 6.44 -24.38
C ILE A 21 4.30 7.39 -25.58
N LEU A 22 3.07 7.78 -25.97
CA LEU A 22 2.85 8.62 -27.14
C LEU A 22 3.13 10.11 -26.88
N MET A 23 2.95 10.57 -25.64
CA MET A 23 3.06 11.99 -25.26
C MET A 23 3.94 12.20 -24.03
N THR A 24 5.19 11.72 -24.08
CA THR A 24 6.13 11.68 -22.95
C THR A 24 6.33 13.03 -22.26
N ASP A 25 6.58 14.11 -23.00
CA ASP A 25 6.86 15.43 -22.40
C ASP A 25 5.63 16.01 -21.69
N THR A 26 4.46 15.87 -22.31
CA THR A 26 3.19 16.32 -21.73
C THR A 26 2.86 15.48 -20.50
N ALA A 27 2.96 14.16 -20.59
CA ALA A 27 2.70 13.27 -19.47
C ALA A 27 3.62 13.59 -18.28
N ASN A 28 4.92 13.79 -18.52
CA ASN A 28 5.88 14.13 -17.48
C ASN A 28 5.54 15.46 -16.78
N ALA A 29 5.25 16.52 -17.56
CA ALA A 29 4.89 17.82 -17.01
C ALA A 29 3.65 17.75 -16.10
N TRP A 30 2.64 16.98 -16.51
CA TRP A 30 1.42 16.77 -15.73
C TRP A 30 1.68 15.94 -14.47
N ILE A 31 2.46 14.87 -14.56
CA ILE A 31 2.84 14.02 -13.43
C ILE A 31 3.60 14.84 -12.38
N ILE A 32 4.63 15.58 -12.77
CA ILE A 32 5.44 16.38 -11.82
C ILE A 32 4.59 17.49 -11.18
N LYS A 33 3.78 18.19 -11.97
CA LYS A 33 2.88 19.24 -11.44
C LYS A 33 1.92 18.66 -10.40
N THR A 34 1.34 17.49 -10.69
CA THR A 34 0.40 16.81 -9.81
C THR A 34 1.11 16.31 -8.55
N LEU A 35 2.27 15.67 -8.70
CA LEU A 35 3.11 15.22 -7.58
C LEU A 35 3.48 16.39 -6.66
N GLY A 36 3.91 17.52 -7.21
CA GLY A 36 4.23 18.72 -6.45
C GLY A 36 3.01 19.26 -5.69
N TRP A 37 1.85 19.30 -6.33
CA TRP A 37 0.60 19.73 -5.67
C TRP A 37 0.16 18.78 -4.56
N VAL A 38 0.19 17.46 -4.78
CA VAL A 38 -0.13 16.44 -3.77
C VAL A 38 0.83 16.54 -2.60
N SER A 39 2.14 16.64 -2.88
CA SER A 39 3.17 16.70 -1.84
C SER A 39 3.02 17.96 -0.99
N LYS A 40 2.72 19.11 -1.60
CA LYS A 40 2.50 20.37 -0.88
C LYS A 40 1.22 20.35 -0.02
N THR A 41 0.14 19.77 -0.55
CA THR A 41 -1.17 19.79 0.11
C THR A 41 -1.31 18.70 1.17
N PHE A 42 -0.84 17.49 0.86
CA PHE A 42 -1.01 16.30 1.70
C PHE A 42 0.27 15.85 2.42
N GLY A 43 1.43 16.48 2.17
CA GLY A 43 2.70 16.03 2.76
C GLY A 43 2.68 15.96 4.29
N TRP A 44 2.09 16.95 4.97
CA TRP A 44 1.94 16.93 6.43
C TRP A 44 1.05 15.76 6.90
N TYR A 45 -0.03 15.47 6.16
CA TYR A 45 -0.93 14.37 6.44
C TYR A 45 -0.23 13.03 6.26
N TYR A 46 0.53 12.86 5.18
CA TYR A 46 1.33 11.65 4.94
C TYR A 46 2.34 11.39 6.07
N LEU A 47 3.06 12.43 6.52
CA LEU A 47 4.01 12.30 7.64
C LEU A 47 3.32 11.95 8.95
N LEU A 48 2.19 12.60 9.25
CA LEU A 48 1.41 12.32 10.45
C LEU A 48 0.84 10.90 10.41
N ALA A 49 0.24 10.49 9.29
CA ALA A 49 -0.32 9.16 9.12
C ALA A 49 0.75 8.07 9.25
N ALA A 50 1.92 8.24 8.59
CA ALA A 50 3.03 7.30 8.70
C ALA A 50 3.51 7.16 10.16
N THR A 51 3.67 8.29 10.86
CA THR A 51 4.05 8.31 12.28
C THR A 51 2.99 7.61 13.13
N LEU A 52 1.71 7.91 12.91
CA LEU A 52 0.60 7.32 13.64
C LEU A 52 0.51 5.82 13.42
N TYR A 53 0.74 5.31 12.20
CA TYR A 53 0.76 3.88 11.92
C TYR A 53 1.89 3.17 12.66
N ILE A 54 3.08 3.75 12.71
CA ILE A 54 4.20 3.18 13.49
C ILE A 54 3.84 3.15 14.98
N VAL A 55 3.37 4.27 15.52
CA VAL A 55 2.95 4.36 16.93
C VAL A 55 1.85 3.36 17.22
N PHE A 56 0.86 3.22 16.33
CA PHE A 56 -0.23 2.28 16.44
C PHE A 56 0.25 0.83 16.46
N VAL A 57 1.14 0.43 15.54
CA VAL A 57 1.68 -0.94 15.50
C VAL A 57 2.50 -1.25 16.75
N ILE A 58 3.34 -0.31 17.22
CA ILE A 58 4.10 -0.47 18.47
C ILE A 58 3.17 -0.58 19.68
N PHE A 59 2.13 0.26 19.72
CA PHE A 59 1.12 0.21 20.78
C PHE A 59 0.40 -1.14 20.79
N VAL A 60 -0.07 -1.62 19.62
CA VAL A 60 -0.72 -2.92 19.51
C VAL A 60 0.23 -4.05 19.95
N ALA A 61 1.49 -4.03 19.50
CA ALA A 61 2.48 -5.04 19.84
C ALA A 61 2.82 -5.11 21.34
N THR A 62 2.85 -3.97 22.02
CA THR A 62 3.15 -3.89 23.47
C THR A 62 1.92 -4.05 24.35
N SER A 63 0.72 -3.84 23.80
CA SER A 63 -0.55 -4.00 24.51
C SER A 63 -0.95 -5.47 24.67
N ARG A 64 -2.00 -5.71 25.47
CA ARG A 64 -2.67 -7.02 25.58
C ARG A 64 -3.10 -7.62 24.24
N PHE A 65 -3.31 -6.79 23.22
CA PHE A 65 -3.75 -7.24 21.89
C PHE A 65 -2.63 -7.92 21.11
N GLY A 66 -1.36 -7.64 21.41
CA GLY A 66 -0.21 -8.31 20.78
C GLY A 66 -0.11 -9.81 21.13
N ASN A 67 -0.72 -10.24 22.23
CA ASN A 67 -0.75 -11.65 22.64
C ASN A 67 -1.87 -12.46 21.99
N ILE A 68 -2.75 -11.82 21.22
CA ILE A 68 -3.87 -12.49 20.56
C ILE A 68 -3.34 -13.25 19.34
N LYS A 69 -3.59 -14.57 19.30
CA LYS A 69 -3.29 -15.37 18.12
C LYS A 69 -4.26 -15.04 17.00
N LEU A 70 -3.74 -14.78 15.79
CA LEU A 70 -4.54 -14.60 14.58
C LEU A 70 -5.02 -15.96 14.05
N GLY A 71 -6.06 -16.51 14.68
CA GLY A 71 -6.66 -17.80 14.35
C GLY A 71 -7.41 -18.40 15.54
N PRO A 72 -7.93 -19.64 15.44
CA PRO A 72 -8.53 -20.35 16.57
C PRO A 72 -7.55 -20.46 17.74
N GLU A 73 -8.02 -20.51 18.99
CA GLU A 73 -7.15 -20.49 20.18
C GLU A 73 -6.10 -21.62 20.22
N GLN A 74 -6.44 -22.76 19.63
CA GLN A 74 -5.57 -23.94 19.52
C GLN A 74 -4.73 -23.98 18.24
N SER A 75 -4.73 -22.91 17.42
CA SER A 75 -3.90 -22.86 16.24
C SER A 75 -2.41 -22.86 16.62
N LYS A 76 -1.63 -23.55 15.79
CA LYS A 76 -0.15 -23.57 15.85
C LYS A 76 0.37 -22.89 14.58
N PRO A 77 1.56 -22.27 14.61
CA PRO A 77 2.18 -21.72 13.41
C PRO A 77 2.35 -22.80 12.34
N GLU A 78 1.89 -22.53 11.12
CA GLU A 78 2.05 -23.46 9.97
C GLU A 78 3.51 -23.53 9.50
N PHE A 79 4.24 -22.43 9.66
CA PHE A 79 5.65 -22.31 9.28
C PHE A 79 6.52 -22.07 10.50
N SER A 80 7.78 -22.52 10.45
CA SER A 80 8.78 -22.17 11.46
C SER A 80 9.06 -20.67 11.42
N VAL A 81 9.48 -20.09 12.56
CA VAL A 81 9.77 -18.64 12.66
C VAL A 81 10.81 -18.20 11.61
N LEU A 82 11.82 -19.03 11.34
CA LEU A 82 12.83 -18.73 10.31
C LEU A 82 12.24 -18.71 8.90
N SER A 83 11.40 -19.70 8.56
CA SER A 83 10.74 -19.77 7.26
C SER A 83 9.73 -18.62 7.08
N TRP A 84 9.01 -18.26 8.14
CA TRP A 84 8.05 -17.15 8.12
C TRP A 84 8.75 -15.80 7.94
N SER A 85 9.86 -15.56 8.66
CA SER A 85 10.65 -14.34 8.49
C SER A 85 11.29 -14.22 7.10
N ALA A 86 11.51 -15.33 6.40
CA ALA A 86 11.99 -15.32 5.01
C ALA A 86 10.88 -15.03 3.97
N MET A 87 9.60 -15.14 4.37
CA MET A 87 8.45 -14.86 3.49
C MET A 87 7.96 -13.40 3.58
N LEU A 88 8.26 -12.70 4.68
CA LEU A 88 7.98 -11.28 4.90
C LEU A 88 8.94 -10.38 4.11
#